data_AF-A0A834YEE6-F1
#
_entry.id   AF-A0A834YEE6-F1
#
_cell.length_a   1.000
_cell.length_b   1.000
_cell.length_c   1.000
_cell.angle_alpha   90.00
_cell.angle_beta   90.00
_cell.angle_gamma   90.00
#
_symmetry.space_group_name_H-M   'P 1'
#
loop_
_entity.id
_entity.type
_entity.pdbx_description
1 polymer ?
#
loop_
_entity_poly.entity_id
_entity_poly.type
_entity_poly.pdbx_seq_one_letter_code
_entity_poly.pdbx_strand_id
1 'polypeptide(L)'
;MLSRAGVPRHAIMKKFAGKEISQLEELILVLSKLSRGARVPLEYISYTDRHRSKSVLVTVDRHEWYAPPQIYTRDDNTGLWTARPALSPGSLLLSLDVNCDRKDLTLRTVASTTDEAGLIEHIHQNNDQELTDGVASLETNYDHVAEEPPSREESDVTTKRRRVEEDSFADGIVVADCCIPEPGEDPRTMEITGFRDDRRAAAANASTAERVIEPTLVMFEVHVPASCMLDGVHSQHFFGTGVIIYHSQSMGLVAVDKNTVAISASDVMLSFAAYPMEIPGEVVFLHPVHNFALVAYDPSGLGAAGASVVRAAKLLPEPALRRGDSVYLVGLSRSLQATSRKSIVTNPYAALNIGSADYPRYRATNMEVIELDTDFGSTFSGVLTDEQGRVQAIWASFSTQVSEIWW
;
A
#
# COMPACT_ATOMS: atom_id res chain seq x y z
N MET A 1 -11.86 6.07 -20.87
CA MET A 1 -13.21 6.21 -21.47
C MET A 1 -14.25 5.34 -20.77
N LEU A 2 -14.19 4.00 -20.88
CA LEU A 2 -15.25 3.10 -20.38
C LEU A 2 -15.34 3.03 -18.84
N SER A 3 -14.20 3.05 -18.15
CA SER A 3 -14.13 3.07 -16.68
C SER A 3 -14.81 4.31 -16.09
N ARG A 4 -14.52 5.49 -16.63
CA ARG A 4 -15.15 6.77 -16.25
C ARG A 4 -16.67 6.77 -16.44
N ALA A 5 -17.17 5.94 -17.35
CA ALA A 5 -18.60 5.79 -17.59
C ALA A 5 -19.24 4.72 -16.68
N GLY A 6 -18.48 4.06 -15.80
CA GLY A 6 -19.00 3.00 -14.93
C GLY A 6 -19.30 1.69 -15.65
N VAL A 7 -18.66 1.44 -16.80
CA VAL A 7 -18.78 0.16 -17.51
C VAL A 7 -17.80 -0.84 -16.87
N PRO A 8 -18.28 -1.96 -16.28
CA PRO A 8 -17.42 -2.92 -15.60
C PRO A 8 -16.53 -3.68 -16.59
N ARG A 9 -15.40 -4.18 -16.10
CA ARG A 9 -14.52 -5.07 -16.87
C ARG A 9 -15.30 -6.34 -17.28
N HIS A 10 -14.97 -6.89 -18.44
CA HIS A 10 -15.64 -8.05 -19.05
C HIS A 10 -17.10 -7.81 -19.49
N ALA A 11 -17.54 -6.56 -19.58
CA ALA A 11 -18.81 -6.22 -20.21
C ALA A 11 -18.78 -6.48 -21.72
N ILE A 12 -19.87 -7.05 -22.24
CA ILE A 12 -20.06 -7.29 -23.67
C ILE A 12 -20.84 -6.11 -24.25
N MET A 13 -20.18 -5.31 -25.10
CA MET A 13 -20.82 -4.20 -25.79
C MET A 13 -21.78 -4.72 -26.86
N LYS A 14 -22.99 -4.16 -26.91
CA LYS A 14 -24.04 -4.51 -27.87
C LYS A 14 -24.37 -3.37 -28.83
N LYS A 15 -24.45 -2.13 -28.32
CA LYS A 15 -24.68 -0.95 -29.15
C LYS A 15 -23.78 0.19 -28.73
N PHE A 16 -23.28 0.95 -29.70
CA PHE A 16 -22.47 2.13 -29.45
C PHE A 16 -22.87 3.26 -30.41
N ALA A 17 -23.14 4.46 -29.85
CA ALA A 17 -23.66 5.60 -30.60
C ALA A 17 -24.91 5.28 -31.46
N GLY A 18 -25.79 4.42 -30.93
CA GLY A 18 -27.03 4.00 -31.59
C GLY A 18 -26.87 2.93 -32.68
N LYS A 19 -25.66 2.40 -32.91
CA LYS A 19 -25.39 1.32 -33.86
C LYS A 19 -25.12 0.01 -33.14
N GLU A 20 -25.64 -1.09 -33.68
CA GLU A 20 -25.34 -2.43 -33.18
C GLU A 20 -23.88 -2.79 -33.50
N ILE A 21 -23.18 -3.35 -32.53
CA ILE A 21 -21.77 -3.72 -32.62
C ILE A 21 -21.67 -5.24 -32.40
N SER A 22 -21.27 -5.94 -33.45
CA SER A 22 -21.07 -7.38 -33.48
C SER A 22 -19.59 -7.74 -33.52
N GLN A 23 -18.78 -6.88 -34.16
CA GLN A 23 -17.35 -7.08 -34.37
C GLN A 23 -16.54 -5.87 -33.89
N LEU A 24 -15.26 -6.08 -33.62
CA LEU A 24 -14.36 -5.04 -33.13
C LEU A 24 -14.17 -3.93 -34.18
N GLU A 25 -14.14 -4.30 -35.45
CA GLU A 25 -13.97 -3.41 -36.59
C GLU A 25 -15.12 -2.39 -36.69
N GLU A 26 -16.35 -2.82 -36.42
CA GLU A 26 -17.52 -1.95 -36.40
C GLU A 26 -17.41 -0.89 -35.30
N LEU A 27 -16.93 -1.29 -34.12
CA LEU A 27 -16.68 -0.36 -33.01
C LEU A 27 -15.64 0.69 -33.39
N ILE A 28 -14.55 0.26 -34.01
CA ILE A 28 -13.46 1.15 -34.47
C ILE A 28 -13.98 2.14 -35.50
N LEU A 29 -14.80 1.70 -36.45
CA LEU A 29 -15.41 2.56 -37.48
C LEU A 29 -16.40 3.57 -36.91
N VAL A 30 -17.13 3.22 -35.86
CA VAL A 30 -18.01 4.17 -35.16
C VAL A 30 -17.17 5.15 -34.36
N LEU A 31 -16.19 4.64 -33.62
CA LEU A 31 -15.31 5.47 -32.80
C LEU A 31 -14.54 6.47 -33.66
N SER A 32 -14.09 6.10 -34.87
CA SER A 32 -13.34 6.95 -35.80
C SER A 32 -14.13 8.17 -36.29
N LYS A 33 -15.46 8.07 -36.35
CA LYS A 33 -16.36 9.16 -36.79
C LYS A 33 -16.73 10.14 -35.69
N LEU A 34 -16.49 9.80 -34.43
CA LEU A 34 -16.87 10.65 -33.29
C LEU A 34 -15.78 11.70 -33.01
N SER A 35 -16.23 12.93 -32.74
CA SER A 35 -15.35 14.03 -32.34
C SER A 35 -14.91 13.90 -30.87
N ARG A 36 -13.82 14.59 -30.52
CA ARG A 36 -13.34 14.69 -29.14
C ARG A 36 -14.43 15.31 -28.25
N GLY A 37 -14.64 14.72 -27.08
CA GLY A 37 -15.63 15.17 -26.09
C GLY A 37 -17.08 14.79 -26.41
N ALA A 38 -17.35 14.11 -27.52
CA ALA A 38 -18.69 13.65 -27.86
C ALA A 38 -19.24 12.71 -26.79
N ARG A 39 -20.47 12.95 -26.32
CA ARG A 39 -21.17 12.07 -25.36
C ARG A 39 -22.12 11.15 -26.12
N VAL A 40 -21.85 9.86 -26.12
CA VAL A 40 -22.60 8.87 -26.89
C VAL A 40 -23.14 7.75 -26.00
N PRO A 41 -24.36 7.24 -26.27
CA PRO A 41 -24.89 6.10 -25.54
C PRO A 41 -24.13 4.81 -25.90
N LEU A 42 -23.83 4.01 -24.89
CA LEU A 42 -23.29 2.66 -24.98
C LEU A 42 -24.25 1.70 -24.25
N GLU A 43 -24.69 0.66 -24.96
CA GLU A 43 -25.43 -0.45 -24.38
C GLU A 43 -24.51 -1.67 -24.24
N TYR A 44 -24.50 -2.27 -23.05
CA TYR A 44 -23.70 -3.44 -22.74
C TYR A 44 -24.46 -4.44 -21.86
N ILE A 45 -23.96 -5.67 -21.84
CA ILE A 45 -24.43 -6.75 -20.96
C ILE A 45 -23.26 -7.15 -20.05
N SER A 46 -23.54 -7.34 -18.76
CA SER A 46 -22.56 -7.84 -17.79
C SER A 46 -22.55 -9.38 -17.79
N TYR A 47 -21.40 -10.00 -17.56
CA TYR A 47 -21.33 -11.46 -17.42
C TYR A 47 -22.16 -11.98 -16.22
N THR A 48 -22.31 -11.17 -15.17
CA THR A 48 -23.14 -11.48 -14.00
C THR A 48 -24.64 -11.38 -14.25
N ASP A 49 -25.05 -10.58 -15.24
CA ASP A 49 -26.45 -10.31 -15.57
C ASP A 49 -26.64 -10.34 -17.08
N ARG A 50 -26.61 -11.57 -17.63
CA ARG A 50 -26.61 -11.82 -19.08
C ARG A 50 -27.92 -11.48 -19.79
N HIS A 51 -29.01 -11.33 -19.03
CA HIS A 51 -30.36 -11.16 -19.56
C HIS A 51 -30.81 -9.70 -19.58
N ARG A 52 -30.04 -8.80 -18.95
CA ARG A 52 -30.38 -7.39 -18.85
C ARG A 52 -29.33 -6.53 -19.55
N SER A 53 -29.76 -5.81 -20.58
CA SER A 53 -28.96 -4.74 -21.19
C SER A 53 -28.96 -3.51 -20.30
N LYS A 54 -27.79 -2.93 -20.07
CA LYS A 54 -27.59 -1.66 -19.37
C LYS A 54 -27.14 -0.60 -20.38
N SER A 55 -27.62 0.62 -20.24
CA SER A 55 -27.29 1.75 -21.11
C SER A 55 -26.62 2.87 -20.30
N VAL A 56 -25.53 3.41 -20.82
CA VAL A 56 -24.68 4.41 -20.15
C VAL A 56 -24.22 5.44 -21.18
N LEU A 57 -24.08 6.70 -20.77
CA LEU A 57 -23.47 7.74 -21.60
C LEU A 57 -21.94 7.75 -21.42
N VAL A 58 -21.23 7.55 -22.53
CA VAL A 58 -19.78 7.52 -22.58
C VAL A 58 -19.26 8.80 -23.25
N THR A 59 -18.32 9.48 -22.60
CA THR A 59 -17.62 10.63 -23.20
C THR A 59 -16.42 10.14 -23.99
N VAL A 60 -16.40 10.40 -25.30
CA VAL A 60 -15.31 10.04 -26.20
C VAL A 60 -14.10 10.90 -25.89
N ASP A 61 -13.09 10.25 -25.35
CA ASP A 61 -11.85 10.88 -24.98
C ASP A 61 -10.75 10.51 -25.98
N ARG A 62 -10.29 11.51 -26.73
CA ARG A 62 -9.15 11.43 -27.67
C ARG A 62 -8.07 12.43 -27.27
N HIS A 63 -7.70 12.47 -25.99
CA HIS A 63 -6.60 13.32 -25.54
C HIS A 63 -5.26 12.88 -26.16
N GLU A 64 -4.40 13.85 -26.47
CA GLU A 64 -3.03 13.65 -26.96
C GLU A 64 -2.05 13.17 -25.88
N TRP A 65 -2.44 13.28 -24.60
CA TRP A 65 -1.65 12.79 -23.46
C TRP A 65 -1.59 11.27 -23.37
N TYR A 66 -2.56 10.55 -23.94
CA TYR A 66 -2.56 9.09 -23.99
C TYR A 66 -2.21 8.61 -25.40
N ALA A 67 -1.50 7.48 -25.49
CA ALA A 67 -1.18 6.88 -26.76
C ALA A 67 -2.48 6.60 -27.58
N PRO A 68 -2.43 6.73 -28.92
CA PRO A 68 -3.56 6.39 -29.78
C PRO A 68 -4.05 4.96 -29.50
N PRO A 69 -5.36 4.68 -29.67
CA PRO A 69 -5.88 3.34 -29.44
C PRO A 69 -5.16 2.32 -30.32
N GLN A 70 -4.76 1.18 -29.74
CA GLN A 70 -4.03 0.10 -30.40
C GLN A 70 -4.83 -1.20 -30.33
N ILE A 71 -4.68 -2.03 -31.37
CA ILE A 71 -5.21 -3.39 -31.44
C ILE A 71 -4.03 -4.34 -31.28
N TYR A 72 -4.16 -5.27 -30.35
CA TYR A 72 -3.17 -6.31 -30.11
C TYR A 72 -3.66 -7.63 -30.72
N THR A 73 -2.87 -8.20 -31.61
CA THR A 73 -3.14 -9.52 -32.20
C THR A 73 -2.03 -10.48 -31.78
N ARG A 74 -2.41 -11.59 -31.17
CA ARG A 74 -1.48 -12.65 -30.79
C ARG A 74 -1.05 -13.42 -32.04
N ASP A 75 0.24 -13.59 -32.22
CA ASP A 75 0.80 -14.55 -33.17
C ASP A 75 1.00 -15.87 -32.43
N ASP A 76 0.17 -16.87 -32.74
CA ASP A 76 0.19 -18.17 -32.06
C ASP A 76 1.46 -18.99 -32.36
N ASN A 77 2.22 -18.65 -33.43
CA ASN A 77 3.47 -19.34 -33.75
C ASN A 77 4.64 -18.87 -32.90
N THR A 78 4.67 -17.57 -32.57
CA THR A 78 5.74 -16.96 -31.77
C THR A 78 5.33 -16.76 -30.31
N GLY A 79 4.03 -16.84 -30.01
CA GLY A 79 3.46 -16.54 -28.70
C GLY A 79 3.44 -15.06 -28.34
N LEU A 80 3.90 -14.18 -29.24
CA LEU A 80 4.04 -12.74 -29.02
C LEU A 80 2.78 -11.99 -29.45
N TRP A 81 2.52 -10.85 -28.80
CA TRP A 81 1.45 -9.94 -29.16
C TRP A 81 1.99 -8.81 -30.04
N THR A 82 1.39 -8.63 -31.21
CA THR A 82 1.74 -7.56 -32.14
C THR A 82 0.73 -6.42 -32.04
N ALA A 83 1.24 -5.21 -31.78
CA ALA A 83 0.41 -4.01 -31.68
C ALA A 83 0.27 -3.33 -33.05
N ARG A 84 -0.95 -2.93 -33.40
CA ARG A 84 -1.25 -2.11 -34.58
C ARG A 84 -2.12 -0.93 -34.18
N PRO A 85 -1.92 0.28 -34.74
CA PRO A 85 -2.83 1.40 -34.49
C PRO A 85 -4.27 1.03 -34.89
N ALA A 86 -5.23 1.29 -34.01
CA ALA A 86 -6.64 1.00 -34.26
C ALA A 86 -7.28 2.00 -35.23
N LEU A 87 -6.76 3.23 -35.27
CA LEU A 87 -7.24 4.31 -36.13
C LEU A 87 -6.18 4.65 -37.17
N SER A 88 -6.61 4.81 -38.43
CA SER A 88 -5.73 5.29 -39.49
C SER A 88 -5.29 6.75 -39.23
N PRO A 89 -4.04 7.14 -39.52
CA PRO A 89 -3.54 8.50 -39.29
C PRO A 89 -4.39 9.60 -39.99
N GLY A 90 -5.05 9.27 -41.10
CA GLY A 90 -5.87 10.22 -41.87
C GLY A 90 -7.21 10.63 -41.21
N SER A 91 -7.64 9.97 -40.14
CA SER A 91 -8.87 10.32 -39.40
C SER A 91 -8.68 11.37 -38.29
N LEU A 92 -7.45 11.88 -38.11
CA LEU A 92 -7.12 12.95 -37.16
C LEU A 92 -7.33 14.36 -37.73
N LEU A 93 -7.57 14.50 -39.04
CA LEU A 93 -7.63 15.80 -39.73
C LEU A 93 -9.03 16.42 -39.84
N LEU A 94 -10.09 15.79 -39.31
CA LEU A 94 -11.45 16.36 -39.33
C LEU A 94 -11.78 17.28 -38.14
N SER A 95 -10.80 17.68 -37.34
CA SER A 95 -11.02 18.55 -36.16
C SER A 95 -10.20 19.84 -36.15
N LEU A 96 -9.64 20.24 -37.28
CA LEU A 96 -8.93 21.51 -37.44
C LEU A 96 -9.53 22.33 -38.59
N ASP A 97 -10.83 22.63 -38.52
CA ASP A 97 -11.37 23.80 -39.21
C ASP A 97 -11.78 24.82 -38.13
N VAL A 98 -10.82 25.72 -37.89
CA VAL A 98 -10.96 26.91 -37.07
C VAL A 98 -11.65 27.97 -37.93
N ASN A 99 -12.70 28.56 -37.36
CA ASN A 99 -13.19 29.88 -37.73
C ASN A 99 -12.00 30.86 -37.73
N CYS A 100 -11.56 31.32 -38.90
CA CYS A 100 -10.72 32.51 -38.98
C CYS A 100 -11.15 33.35 -40.17
N ASP A 101 -11.50 34.58 -39.83
CA ASP A 101 -12.01 35.60 -40.71
C ASP A 101 -11.06 35.93 -41.86
N ARG A 102 -11.73 36.26 -42.97
CA ARG A 102 -11.23 36.82 -44.23
C ARG A 102 -10.16 37.92 -44.02
N LYS A 103 -8.99 37.75 -44.65
CA LYS A 103 -8.25 38.83 -45.35
C LYS A 103 -7.17 38.29 -46.30
N ASP A 104 -7.43 38.53 -47.58
CA ASP A 104 -6.60 38.72 -48.78
C ASP A 104 -5.15 38.19 -48.92
N LEU A 105 -4.99 37.40 -49.99
CA LEU A 105 -4.02 37.48 -51.09
C LEU A 105 -2.51 37.69 -50.78
N THR A 106 -1.69 36.69 -51.07
CA THR A 106 -1.04 36.51 -52.40
C THR A 106 -0.12 35.29 -52.45
N LEU A 107 -0.28 34.48 -53.49
CA LEU A 107 0.60 33.38 -53.89
C LEU A 107 1.91 33.93 -54.48
N ARG A 108 3.05 33.38 -54.04
CA ARG A 108 4.24 33.21 -54.91
C ARG A 108 4.91 31.86 -54.67
N THR A 109 4.68 30.97 -55.63
CA THR A 109 5.45 29.76 -55.93
C THR A 109 6.84 30.13 -56.43
N VAL A 110 7.90 29.61 -55.82
CA VAL A 110 9.18 29.27 -56.49
C VAL A 110 9.79 28.06 -55.78
N ALA A 111 10.24 27.09 -56.57
CA ALA A 111 10.88 25.85 -56.14
C ALA A 111 12.42 25.91 -56.28
N SER A 112 13.09 24.94 -55.63
CA SER A 112 14.50 24.49 -55.78
C SER A 112 15.55 25.38 -55.07
N THR A 113 16.65 24.91 -54.44
CA THR A 113 17.55 23.75 -54.65
C THR A 113 18.39 23.46 -53.38
N THR A 114 19.01 22.28 -53.39
CA THR A 114 20.13 21.71 -52.62
C THR A 114 21.27 22.67 -52.24
N ASP A 115 21.85 22.55 -51.04
CA ASP A 115 23.26 22.15 -50.81
C ASP A 115 23.72 22.26 -49.34
N GLU A 116 24.70 21.42 -49.01
CA GLU A 116 25.36 21.19 -47.73
C GLU A 116 26.28 22.33 -47.23
N ALA A 117 26.61 22.19 -45.94
CA ALA A 117 27.87 22.55 -45.26
C ALA A 117 27.96 23.89 -44.53
N GLY A 118 28.43 23.81 -43.28
CA GLY A 118 29.03 24.94 -42.56
C GLY A 118 28.78 24.95 -41.05
N LEU A 119 29.63 24.24 -40.30
CA LEU A 119 29.98 24.58 -38.91
C LEU A 119 30.34 26.06 -38.80
N ILE A 120 29.86 26.75 -37.76
CA ILE A 120 30.62 27.74 -36.98
C ILE A 120 29.94 27.94 -35.63
N GLU A 121 30.72 27.71 -34.58
CA GLU A 121 30.45 28.07 -33.19
C GLU A 121 30.35 29.59 -33.04
N HIS A 122 29.37 30.05 -32.28
CA HIS A 122 29.41 31.39 -31.69
C HIS A 122 29.14 31.31 -30.19
N ILE A 123 30.22 31.50 -29.45
CA ILE A 123 30.25 31.93 -28.06
C ILE A 123 29.59 33.31 -27.99
N HIS A 124 28.55 33.46 -27.17
CA HIS A 124 28.23 34.75 -26.57
C HIS A 124 27.78 34.61 -25.11
N GLN A 125 28.31 35.55 -24.34
CA GLN A 125 28.43 35.65 -22.89
C GLN A 125 27.11 35.73 -22.11
N ASN A 126 27.21 35.26 -20.87
CA ASN A 126 26.32 35.40 -19.72
C ASN A 126 25.59 36.75 -19.62
N ASN A 127 24.32 36.67 -19.23
CA ASN A 127 23.78 37.50 -18.15
C ASN A 127 22.80 36.66 -17.33
N ASP A 128 22.95 36.74 -16.02
CA ASP A 128 22.27 35.99 -14.97
C ASP A 128 20.76 36.30 -14.86
N GLN A 129 19.95 35.27 -14.58
CA GLN A 129 18.99 35.30 -13.47
C GLN A 129 18.53 33.86 -13.15
N GLU A 130 18.67 33.49 -11.87
CA GLU A 130 18.33 32.20 -11.24
C GLU A 130 16.90 31.70 -11.54
N LEU A 131 16.73 30.37 -11.57
CA LEU A 131 15.82 29.64 -10.66
C LEU A 131 16.13 28.14 -10.74
N THR A 132 16.36 27.55 -9.57
CA THR A 132 16.76 26.16 -9.31
C THR A 132 15.59 25.19 -9.50
N ASP A 133 15.77 24.11 -10.26
CA ASP A 133 14.83 22.98 -10.30
C ASP A 133 15.56 21.70 -9.83
N GLY A 134 15.31 21.36 -8.57
CA GLY A 134 15.86 20.20 -7.88
C GLY A 134 14.89 19.03 -7.97
N VAL A 135 15.40 17.92 -8.49
CA VAL A 135 14.77 16.60 -8.52
C VAL A 135 14.35 16.19 -7.10
N ALA A 136 13.06 15.92 -6.90
CA ALA A 136 12.55 15.30 -5.68
C ALA A 136 11.62 14.13 -6.03
N SER A 137 12.13 12.93 -5.76
CA SER A 137 11.42 11.67 -5.59
C SER A 137 10.27 11.82 -4.59
N LEU A 138 9.06 11.47 -5.00
CA LEU A 138 7.88 11.53 -4.14
C LEU A 138 7.79 10.27 -3.26
N GLU A 139 8.16 10.41 -2.00
CA GLU A 139 7.79 9.50 -0.90
C GLU A 139 6.35 9.81 -0.47
N THR A 140 5.48 8.80 -0.44
CA THR A 140 4.11 8.95 0.07
C THR A 140 4.06 8.57 1.55
N ASN A 141 4.06 9.57 2.42
CA ASN A 141 3.61 9.49 3.80
C ASN A 141 2.18 10.07 3.86
N TYR A 142 1.23 9.36 4.48
CA TYR A 142 -0.09 9.90 4.80
C TYR A 142 -0.41 9.62 6.26
N ASP A 143 -0.47 10.69 7.05
CA ASP A 143 -1.31 10.86 8.23
C ASP A 143 -2.36 11.93 7.87
N HIS A 144 -3.59 11.79 8.36
CA HIS A 144 -4.46 12.88 8.90
C HIS A 144 -5.84 12.29 9.26
N VAL A 145 -6.22 12.33 10.53
CA VAL A 145 -7.00 13.39 11.22
C VAL A 145 -8.49 13.35 10.88
N ALA A 146 -9.28 13.19 11.95
CA ALA A 146 -10.72 13.15 11.97
C ALA A 146 -11.35 14.54 11.76
N GLU A 147 -12.48 14.60 11.08
CA GLU A 147 -13.46 15.68 11.24
C GLU A 147 -14.91 15.17 11.20
N GLU A 148 -15.70 15.72 12.13
CA GLU A 148 -17.15 15.59 12.28
C GLU A 148 -17.94 16.44 11.25
N PRO A 149 -19.26 16.20 11.07
CA PRO A 149 -20.02 16.73 9.93
C PRO A 149 -20.81 18.02 10.25
N PRO A 150 -21.19 18.83 9.23
CA PRO A 150 -22.20 19.87 9.40
C PRO A 150 -23.59 19.48 8.88
N SER A 151 -24.58 19.92 9.67
CA SER A 151 -26.06 19.97 9.52
C SER A 151 -26.58 20.72 8.28
N ARG A 152 -27.81 20.55 7.73
CA ARG A 152 -29.19 20.90 8.21
C ARG A 152 -30.17 20.55 7.03
N GLU A 153 -31.47 20.20 7.12
CA GLU A 153 -32.64 20.93 7.65
C GLU A 153 -33.95 20.07 7.60
N GLU A 154 -34.75 20.16 8.69
CA GLU A 154 -36.25 20.12 8.91
C GLU A 154 -37.20 19.12 8.18
N SER A 155 -38.29 18.56 8.73
CA SER A 155 -39.18 18.71 9.93
C SER A 155 -39.88 17.33 10.18
N ASP A 156 -40.53 16.94 11.30
CA ASP A 156 -41.62 17.55 12.07
C ASP A 156 -41.96 16.71 13.37
N VAL A 157 -42.25 17.38 14.51
CA VAL A 157 -43.28 17.06 15.59
C VAL A 157 -43.18 15.71 16.35
N THR A 158 -43.16 15.54 17.71
CA THR A 158 -43.73 16.26 18.88
C THR A 158 -43.14 15.81 20.25
N THR A 159 -42.86 16.80 21.13
CA THR A 159 -43.05 16.90 22.61
C THR A 159 -42.81 15.72 23.59
N LYS A 160 -41.92 15.90 24.60
CA LYS A 160 -42.26 16.38 25.98
C LYS A 160 -41.02 16.50 26.92
N ARG A 161 -40.99 17.60 27.68
CA ARG A 161 -40.02 18.03 28.73
C ARG A 161 -39.99 17.18 30.01
N ARG A 162 -38.82 17.15 30.70
CA ARG A 162 -38.62 17.47 32.16
C ARG A 162 -37.10 17.56 32.49
N ARG A 163 -36.50 18.74 32.73
CA ARG A 163 -36.12 19.43 34.01
C ARG A 163 -35.34 18.58 35.03
N VAL A 164 -34.03 18.83 35.23
CA VAL A 164 -33.33 19.64 36.30
C VAL A 164 -33.00 18.74 37.53
N GLU A 165 -31.76 18.61 38.05
CA GLU A 165 -30.89 19.56 38.80
C GLU A 165 -29.47 18.91 38.95
N GLU A 166 -28.37 19.61 38.63
CA GLU A 166 -27.31 20.16 39.55
C GLU A 166 -26.40 19.08 40.19
N ASP A 167 -25.07 19.10 40.00
CA ASP A 167 -24.16 20.04 40.66
C ASP A 167 -22.89 20.42 39.87
N SER A 168 -22.40 21.60 40.21
CA SER A 168 -21.22 22.35 39.75
C SER A 168 -20.15 22.37 40.85
N PHE A 169 -18.84 22.37 40.62
CA PHE A 169 -17.90 23.51 40.41
C PHE A 169 -16.49 22.85 40.45
N ALA A 170 -15.56 23.07 39.50
CA ALA A 170 -14.75 24.26 39.17
C ALA A 170 -13.33 24.22 39.77
N ASP A 171 -12.43 24.78 38.96
CA ASP A 171 -10.97 24.81 39.01
C ASP A 171 -10.31 25.34 40.29
N GLY A 172 -9.10 24.83 40.51
CA GLY A 172 -8.08 25.43 41.37
C GLY A 172 -6.72 25.40 40.69
N ILE A 173 -6.35 26.53 40.08
CA ILE A 173 -5.00 26.87 39.60
C ILE A 173 -4.14 27.29 40.80
N VAL A 174 -2.90 26.79 40.90
CA VAL A 174 -1.84 27.35 41.76
C VAL A 174 -0.56 27.54 40.95
N VAL A 175 -0.01 28.75 41.02
CA VAL A 175 1.24 29.23 40.41
C VAL A 175 2.24 29.55 41.53
N ALA A 176 3.51 29.19 41.32
CA ALA A 176 4.74 29.95 41.69
C ALA A 176 5.97 29.06 41.31
N ASP A 177 6.73 29.40 40.26
CA ASP A 177 7.95 30.25 40.25
C ASP A 177 9.13 29.63 41.04
N CYS A 178 10.38 29.58 40.57
CA CYS A 178 11.07 30.21 39.44
C CYS A 178 12.48 29.58 39.28
N CYS A 179 13.13 29.86 38.14
CA CYS A 179 14.58 30.05 37.92
C CYS A 179 15.25 29.17 36.85
N ILE A 180 15.55 29.84 35.73
CA ILE A 180 16.50 29.54 34.66
C ILE A 180 17.94 29.72 35.17
N PRO A 181 18.93 28.99 34.64
CA PRO A 181 20.24 29.60 34.36
C PRO A 181 20.71 29.40 32.91
N GLU A 182 21.21 30.49 32.34
CA GLU A 182 21.91 30.64 31.05
C GLU A 182 23.39 30.14 31.11
N PRO A 183 24.09 29.98 29.97
CA PRO A 183 25.25 29.09 29.81
C PRO A 183 26.61 29.78 30.01
N GLY A 184 27.65 28.99 30.31
CA GLY A 184 29.04 29.45 30.41
C GLY A 184 30.07 28.31 30.25
N GLU A 185 30.70 28.29 29.07
CA GLU A 185 32.05 27.88 28.64
C GLU A 185 32.86 26.72 29.32
N ASP A 186 33.31 25.81 28.44
CA ASP A 186 34.32 24.74 28.50
C ASP A 186 35.76 25.18 28.94
N PRO A 187 36.78 24.30 29.25
CA PRO A 187 37.04 23.01 28.59
C PRO A 187 37.73 21.84 29.37
N ARG A 188 37.63 20.65 28.76
CA ARG A 188 38.58 19.50 28.74
C ARG A 188 38.78 18.65 30.01
N THR A 189 38.27 17.43 29.99
CA THR A 189 39.03 16.17 30.20
C THR A 189 38.26 15.03 29.52
N MET A 190 38.87 14.42 28.49
CA MET A 190 38.41 13.21 27.83
C MET A 190 38.54 12.03 28.80
N GLU A 191 37.49 11.21 28.96
CA GLU A 191 37.54 9.75 28.82
C GLU A 191 36.14 9.11 29.03
N ILE A 192 35.71 8.38 27.99
CA ILE A 192 35.00 7.08 27.99
C ILE A 192 33.86 6.90 29.02
N THR A 193 32.60 7.05 28.58
CA THR A 193 31.49 6.06 28.71
C THR A 193 30.17 6.73 28.31
N GLY A 194 29.63 6.42 27.12
CA GLY A 194 28.38 7.03 26.66
C GLY A 194 27.67 6.18 25.63
N PHE A 195 27.19 5.00 26.03
CA PHE A 195 26.26 4.17 25.23
C PHE A 195 25.40 3.23 26.10
N ARG A 196 25.20 3.57 27.39
CA ARG A 196 24.57 2.63 28.35
C ARG A 196 23.36 3.16 29.12
N ASP A 197 23.09 4.46 29.14
CA ASP A 197 22.08 5.02 30.06
C ASP A 197 20.67 5.20 29.49
N ASP A 198 20.48 5.31 28.17
CA ASP A 198 19.12 5.50 27.62
C ASP A 198 18.26 4.22 27.62
N ARG A 199 18.88 3.03 27.55
CA ARG A 199 18.13 1.75 27.59
C ARG A 199 17.61 1.39 28.98
N ARG A 200 18.23 1.91 30.05
CA ARG A 200 17.89 1.53 31.43
C ARG A 200 16.61 2.20 31.92
N ALA A 201 16.32 3.41 31.43
CA ALA A 201 15.11 4.14 31.77
C ALA A 201 13.86 3.57 31.05
N ALA A 202 13.97 3.18 29.77
CA ALA A 202 12.87 2.58 29.01
C ALA A 202 12.47 1.18 29.53
N ALA A 203 13.44 0.38 29.98
CA ALA A 203 13.19 -0.95 30.51
C ALA A 203 12.30 -0.95 31.76
N ALA A 204 12.23 0.15 32.53
CA ALA A 204 11.50 0.22 33.80
C ALA A 204 9.97 0.14 33.64
N ASN A 205 9.43 0.55 32.48
CA ASN A 205 7.98 0.61 32.23
C ASN A 205 7.45 -0.52 31.33
N ALA A 206 8.34 -1.36 30.79
CA ALA A 206 7.97 -2.47 29.90
C ALA A 206 7.16 -3.56 30.64
N SER A 207 6.09 -4.05 30.01
CA SER A 207 5.30 -5.15 30.58
C SER A 207 6.13 -6.45 30.66
N THR A 208 5.73 -7.38 31.52
CA THR A 208 6.38 -8.70 31.60
C THR A 208 6.34 -9.43 30.25
N ALA A 209 5.20 -9.36 29.55
CA ALA A 209 5.03 -9.95 28.24
C ALA A 209 6.04 -9.38 27.23
N GLU A 210 6.22 -8.06 27.21
CA GLU A 210 7.18 -7.36 26.35
C GLU A 210 8.61 -7.88 26.56
N ARG A 211 9.09 -7.92 27.81
CA ARG A 211 10.45 -8.38 28.13
C ARG A 211 10.69 -9.85 27.81
N VAL A 212 9.65 -10.68 27.90
CA VAL A 212 9.75 -12.12 27.60
C VAL A 212 9.75 -12.37 26.08
N ILE A 213 8.97 -11.59 25.34
CA ILE A 213 8.76 -11.76 23.90
C ILE A 213 9.78 -11.04 23.05
N GLU A 214 10.32 -9.89 23.48
CA GLU A 214 11.34 -9.12 22.75
C GLU A 214 12.45 -10.01 22.14
N PRO A 215 13.06 -10.97 22.86
CA PRO A 215 14.14 -11.79 22.31
C PRO A 215 13.70 -12.88 21.33
N THR A 216 12.40 -12.98 21.10
CA THR A 216 11.76 -13.92 20.16
C THR A 216 11.29 -13.23 18.88
N LEU A 217 11.25 -11.89 18.86
CA LEU A 217 10.76 -11.12 17.72
C LEU A 217 11.90 -10.75 16.77
N VAL A 218 11.56 -10.79 15.48
CA VAL A 218 12.47 -10.50 14.37
C VAL A 218 11.75 -9.61 13.38
N MET A 219 12.37 -8.52 12.97
CA MET A 219 11.88 -7.70 11.87
C MET A 219 12.36 -8.31 10.55
N PHE A 220 11.45 -8.36 9.58
CA PHE A 220 11.70 -8.82 8.23
C PHE A 220 11.78 -7.62 7.31
N GLU A 221 12.82 -7.60 6.50
CA GLU A 221 12.89 -6.82 5.28
C GLU A 221 12.98 -7.79 4.11
N VAL A 222 11.96 -7.79 3.25
CA VAL A 222 11.83 -8.75 2.15
C VAL A 222 11.88 -7.99 0.84
N HIS A 223 12.80 -8.40 -0.02
CA HIS A 223 12.90 -7.92 -1.39
C HIS A 223 12.47 -9.00 -2.38
N VAL A 224 11.54 -8.66 -3.25
CA VAL A 224 11.06 -9.53 -4.34
C VAL A 224 11.65 -9.04 -5.66
N PRO A 225 12.45 -9.89 -6.35
CA PRO A 225 12.98 -9.56 -7.67
C PRO A 225 11.87 -9.23 -8.67
N ALA A 226 12.11 -8.25 -9.55
CA ALA A 226 11.11 -7.78 -10.52
C ALA A 226 10.57 -8.90 -11.42
N SER A 227 11.38 -9.91 -11.74
CA SER A 227 10.98 -11.08 -12.53
C SER A 227 9.89 -11.92 -11.84
N CYS A 228 9.85 -11.93 -10.51
CA CYS A 228 8.94 -12.73 -9.71
C CYS A 228 7.64 -11.98 -9.38
N MET A 229 7.52 -10.70 -9.74
CA MET A 229 6.27 -9.93 -9.60
C MET A 229 5.11 -10.52 -10.39
N LEU A 230 5.39 -11.31 -11.43
CA LEU A 230 4.40 -12.03 -12.23
C LEU A 230 3.62 -13.08 -11.41
N ASP A 231 4.13 -13.51 -10.26
CA ASP A 231 3.46 -14.46 -9.36
C ASP A 231 2.38 -13.80 -8.47
N GLY A 232 1.86 -12.63 -8.88
CA GLY A 232 0.77 -11.94 -8.19
C GLY A 232 1.20 -11.16 -6.97
N VAL A 233 2.48 -10.78 -6.89
CA VAL A 233 3.03 -9.94 -5.83
C VAL A 233 2.77 -8.46 -6.16
N HIS A 234 2.33 -7.68 -5.18
CA HIS A 234 1.86 -6.30 -5.40
C HIS A 234 2.91 -5.21 -5.08
N SER A 235 4.05 -5.60 -4.48
CA SER A 235 5.16 -4.71 -4.13
C SER A 235 6.47 -5.49 -4.24
N GLN A 236 7.59 -4.81 -4.46
CA GLN A 236 8.92 -5.43 -4.39
C GLN A 236 9.51 -5.40 -2.98
N HIS A 237 8.98 -4.55 -2.10
CA HIS A 237 9.49 -4.39 -0.75
C HIS A 237 8.37 -4.65 0.25
N PHE A 238 8.66 -5.50 1.23
CA PHE A 238 7.77 -5.78 2.35
C PHE A 238 8.51 -5.69 3.66
N PHE A 239 7.78 -5.26 4.68
CA PHE A 239 8.24 -5.23 6.06
C PHE A 239 7.22 -5.95 6.93
N GLY A 240 7.70 -6.58 7.99
CA GLY A 240 6.82 -7.23 8.96
C GLY A 240 7.57 -7.80 10.15
N THR A 241 6.84 -8.15 11.20
CA THR A 241 7.40 -8.79 12.39
C THR A 241 7.10 -10.27 12.34
N GLY A 242 8.13 -11.10 12.45
CA GLY A 242 8.01 -12.53 12.67
C GLY A 242 8.40 -12.94 14.09
N VAL A 243 8.06 -14.18 14.44
CA VAL A 243 8.34 -14.78 15.75
C VAL A 243 9.17 -16.04 15.59
N ILE A 244 10.25 -16.15 16.37
CA ILE A 244 11.13 -17.33 16.38
C ILE A 244 10.37 -18.47 17.05
N ILE A 245 10.07 -19.52 16.29
CA ILE A 245 9.38 -20.72 16.79
C ILE A 245 10.34 -21.85 17.14
N TYR A 246 11.56 -21.81 16.60
CA TYR A 246 12.61 -22.78 16.89
C TYR A 246 13.97 -22.09 16.86
N HIS A 247 14.82 -22.41 17.83
CA HIS A 247 16.17 -21.89 17.92
C HIS A 247 17.09 -22.96 18.52
N SER A 248 18.19 -23.23 17.83
CA SER A 248 19.24 -24.17 18.23
C SER A 248 20.59 -23.60 17.83
N GLN A 249 21.69 -24.33 18.07
CA GLN A 249 23.02 -23.89 17.63
C GLN A 249 23.24 -24.02 16.11
N SER A 250 22.45 -24.86 15.43
CA SER A 250 22.65 -25.19 14.01
C SER A 250 21.55 -24.65 13.10
N MET A 251 20.40 -24.28 13.65
CA MET A 251 19.23 -23.86 12.88
C MET A 251 18.30 -23.00 13.73
N GLY A 252 17.79 -21.93 13.13
CA GLY A 252 16.65 -21.20 13.63
C GLY A 252 15.50 -21.19 12.62
N LEU A 253 14.26 -21.15 13.12
CA LEU A 253 13.05 -21.00 12.31
C LEU A 253 12.18 -19.87 12.86
N VAL A 254 11.71 -19.03 11.95
CA VAL A 254 10.85 -17.89 12.24
C VAL A 254 9.55 -18.05 11.47
N ALA A 255 8.42 -17.89 12.17
CA ALA A 255 7.11 -17.80 11.56
C ALA A 255 6.77 -16.34 11.27
N VAL A 256 6.27 -16.07 10.08
CA VAL A 256 5.87 -14.74 9.61
C VAL A 256 4.61 -14.86 8.75
N ASP A 257 3.84 -13.79 8.61
CA ASP A 257 2.67 -13.82 7.74
C ASP A 257 3.04 -13.83 6.24
N LYS A 258 2.07 -14.28 5.44
CA LYS A 258 2.24 -14.42 3.99
C LYS A 258 2.02 -13.11 3.23
N ASN A 259 1.62 -12.04 3.92
CA ASN A 259 1.60 -10.70 3.35
C ASN A 259 3.00 -10.09 3.34
N THR A 260 3.84 -10.40 4.33
CA THR A 260 5.27 -10.04 4.36
C THR A 260 6.11 -10.94 3.45
N VAL A 261 5.96 -12.26 3.53
CA VAL A 261 6.65 -13.21 2.64
C VAL A 261 5.64 -13.82 1.68
N ALA A 262 5.43 -13.16 0.54
CA ALA A 262 4.39 -13.54 -0.43
C ALA A 262 4.74 -14.80 -1.24
N ILE A 263 6.01 -14.92 -1.63
CA ILE A 263 6.56 -15.98 -2.50
C ILE A 263 7.90 -16.48 -1.95
N SER A 264 8.36 -17.63 -2.44
CA SER A 264 9.61 -18.24 -1.96
C SER A 264 10.85 -17.63 -2.60
N ALA A 265 10.72 -17.10 -3.82
CA ALA A 265 11.78 -16.41 -4.54
C ALA A 265 11.88 -14.96 -4.06
N SER A 266 12.42 -14.76 -2.86
CA SER A 266 12.61 -13.45 -2.25
C SER A 266 13.89 -13.42 -1.43
N ASP A 267 14.58 -12.29 -1.45
CA ASP A 267 15.71 -12.02 -0.56
C ASP A 267 15.14 -11.55 0.79
N VAL A 268 15.45 -12.28 1.87
CA VAL A 268 14.93 -11.99 3.20
C VAL A 268 16.07 -11.60 4.12
N MET A 269 15.98 -10.41 4.73
CA MET A 269 16.87 -9.95 5.78
C MET A 269 16.13 -9.95 7.13
N LEU A 270 16.76 -10.56 8.13
CA LEU A 270 16.22 -10.73 9.47
C LEU A 270 16.99 -9.85 10.46
N SER A 271 16.28 -8.91 11.10
CA SER A 271 16.86 -8.03 12.13
C SER A 271 16.30 -8.41 13.50
N PHE A 272 17.14 -8.96 14.37
CA PHE A 272 16.72 -9.49 15.67
C PHE A 272 16.55 -8.37 16.70
N ALA A 273 15.42 -8.34 17.42
CA ALA A 273 15.14 -7.24 18.35
C ALA A 273 16.10 -7.22 19.56
N ALA A 274 16.33 -8.37 20.21
CA ALA A 274 17.22 -8.43 21.37
C ALA A 274 18.71 -8.18 21.03
N TYR A 275 19.10 -8.38 19.76
CA TYR A 275 20.44 -8.12 19.29
C TYR A 275 20.37 -7.61 17.85
N PRO A 276 20.35 -6.28 17.63
CA PRO A 276 20.10 -5.68 16.31
C PRO A 276 21.26 -5.99 15.38
N MET A 277 21.14 -7.12 14.71
CA MET A 277 22.07 -7.69 13.75
C MET A 277 21.24 -8.27 12.62
N GLU A 278 21.73 -8.09 11.40
CA GLU A 278 21.07 -8.54 10.19
C GLU A 278 21.64 -9.88 9.74
N ILE A 279 20.77 -10.87 9.56
CA ILE A 279 21.12 -12.19 9.07
C ILE A 279 20.24 -12.53 7.88
N PRO A 280 20.79 -13.07 6.78
CA PRO A 280 19.98 -13.54 5.67
C PRO A 280 19.10 -14.72 6.11
N GLY A 281 17.83 -14.69 5.71
CA GLY A 281 16.87 -15.77 5.89
C GLY A 281 16.58 -16.50 4.58
N GLU A 282 16.24 -17.79 4.68
CA GLU A 282 15.78 -18.60 3.55
C GLU A 282 14.32 -19.02 3.76
N VAL A 283 13.46 -18.76 2.78
CA VAL A 283 12.05 -19.16 2.83
C VAL A 283 11.95 -20.68 2.61
N VAL A 284 11.74 -21.43 3.68
CA VAL A 284 11.68 -22.90 3.63
C VAL A 284 10.26 -23.45 3.45
N PHE A 285 9.23 -22.65 3.80
CA PHE A 285 7.85 -23.09 3.66
C PHE A 285 6.89 -21.92 3.49
N LEU A 286 5.91 -22.10 2.61
CA LEU A 286 4.76 -21.22 2.44
C LEU A 286 3.50 -22.04 2.63
N HIS A 287 2.66 -21.69 3.60
CA HIS A 287 1.44 -22.44 3.82
C HIS A 287 0.44 -22.14 2.69
N PRO A 288 -0.16 -23.18 2.05
CA PRO A 288 -1.04 -22.97 0.89
C PRO A 288 -2.39 -22.33 1.25
N VAL A 289 -2.89 -22.57 2.46
CA VAL A 289 -4.25 -22.19 2.89
C VAL A 289 -4.27 -21.15 4.03
N HIS A 290 -3.21 -21.08 4.81
CA HIS A 290 -3.16 -20.29 6.05
C HIS A 290 -2.13 -19.20 5.86
N ASN A 291 -2.36 -18.06 6.51
CA ASN A 291 -1.58 -16.85 6.29
C ASN A 291 -0.24 -16.88 7.06
N PHE A 292 0.61 -17.87 6.77
CA PHE A 292 1.95 -17.92 7.33
C PHE A 292 2.97 -18.56 6.39
N ALA A 293 4.23 -18.18 6.62
CA ALA A 293 5.44 -18.70 6.03
C ALA A 293 6.43 -19.07 7.15
N LEU A 294 7.35 -19.98 6.84
CA LEU A 294 8.49 -20.28 7.71
C LEU A 294 9.78 -19.90 6.99
N VAL A 295 10.62 -19.16 7.70
CA VAL A 295 11.93 -18.72 7.23
C VAL A 295 12.99 -19.28 8.15
N ALA A 296 13.97 -19.97 7.57
CA ALA A 296 15.13 -20.49 8.28
C ALA A 296 16.25 -19.46 8.30
N TYR A 297 17.08 -19.49 9.35
CA TYR A 297 18.30 -18.70 9.43
C TYR A 297 19.40 -19.52 10.10
N ASP A 298 20.66 -19.15 9.82
CA ASP A 298 21.82 -19.71 10.47
C ASP A 298 22.13 -18.95 11.77
N PRO A 299 21.97 -19.58 12.95
CA PRO A 299 22.28 -18.95 14.24
C PRO A 299 23.76 -18.60 14.41
N SER A 300 24.67 -19.20 13.63
CA SER A 300 26.10 -18.88 13.68
C SER A 300 26.38 -17.41 13.35
N GLY A 301 25.53 -16.80 12.51
CA GLY A 301 25.59 -15.39 12.15
C GLY A 301 25.36 -14.43 13.32
N LEU A 302 24.66 -14.85 14.39
CA LEU A 302 24.41 -14.02 15.59
C LEU A 302 25.66 -13.84 16.46
N GLY A 303 26.66 -14.70 16.29
CA GLY A 303 27.79 -14.83 17.21
C GLY A 303 27.38 -15.29 18.63
N ALA A 304 28.37 -15.46 19.50
CA ALA A 304 28.15 -15.96 20.86
C ALA A 304 27.28 -15.04 21.71
N ALA A 305 27.37 -13.71 21.50
CA ALA A 305 26.58 -12.72 22.23
C ALA A 305 25.11 -12.80 21.83
N GLY A 306 24.80 -12.80 20.54
CA GLY A 306 23.43 -12.88 20.03
C GLY A 306 22.76 -14.22 20.37
N ALA A 307 23.48 -15.33 20.25
CA ALA A 307 22.98 -16.66 20.61
C ALA A 307 22.64 -16.81 22.11
N SER A 308 23.19 -15.97 22.98
CA SER A 308 22.88 -15.98 24.42
C SER A 308 21.58 -15.26 24.77
N VAL A 309 21.10 -14.35 23.91
CA VAL A 309 19.92 -13.51 24.17
C VAL A 309 18.72 -13.94 23.35
N VAL A 310 18.94 -14.32 22.09
CA VAL A 310 17.90 -14.77 21.16
C VAL A 310 17.33 -16.11 21.63
N ARG A 311 16.02 -16.26 21.60
CA ARG A 311 15.35 -17.50 22.00
C ARG A 311 14.08 -17.75 21.20
N ALA A 312 13.65 -19.01 21.16
CA ALA A 312 12.33 -19.34 20.63
C ALA A 312 11.21 -18.94 21.59
N ALA A 313 10.08 -18.49 21.04
CA ALA A 313 8.87 -18.19 21.78
C ALA A 313 8.25 -19.47 22.35
N LYS A 314 7.70 -19.36 23.57
CA LYS A 314 6.92 -20.44 24.16
C LYS A 314 5.49 -20.37 23.65
N LEU A 315 5.11 -21.31 22.80
CA LEU A 315 3.76 -21.39 22.25
C LEU A 315 2.79 -22.03 23.26
N LEU A 316 1.60 -21.45 23.39
CA LEU A 316 0.48 -21.94 24.19
C LEU A 316 -0.85 -21.65 23.45
N PRO A 317 -1.12 -22.35 22.33
CA PRO A 317 -2.36 -22.16 21.57
C PRO A 317 -3.59 -22.78 22.25
N GLU A 318 -3.38 -23.70 23.20
CA GLU A 318 -4.45 -24.39 23.93
C GLU A 318 -4.44 -24.01 25.42
N PRO A 319 -5.62 -23.80 26.03
CA PRO A 319 -6.95 -23.82 25.42
C PRO A 319 -7.20 -22.61 24.50
N ALA A 320 -8.10 -22.76 23.54
CA ALA A 320 -8.50 -21.68 22.65
C ALA A 320 -9.05 -20.48 23.44
N LEU A 321 -8.70 -19.28 22.98
CA LEU A 321 -9.12 -18.02 23.57
C LEU A 321 -10.65 -17.89 23.57
N ARG A 322 -11.18 -17.29 24.64
CA ARG A 322 -12.60 -17.05 24.82
C ARG A 322 -12.87 -15.55 24.82
N ARG A 323 -14.09 -15.21 24.45
CA ARG A 323 -14.57 -13.83 24.57
C ARG A 323 -14.44 -13.36 26.02
N GLY A 324 -13.81 -12.20 26.21
CA GLY A 324 -13.53 -11.60 27.51
C GLY A 324 -12.15 -11.95 28.06
N ASP A 325 -11.39 -12.85 27.44
CA ASP A 325 -10.03 -13.15 27.86
C ASP A 325 -9.13 -11.94 27.62
N SER A 326 -8.27 -11.63 28.59
CA SER A 326 -7.29 -10.56 28.46
C SER A 326 -6.02 -11.07 27.80
N VAL A 327 -5.57 -10.35 26.79
CA VAL A 327 -4.37 -10.66 26.02
C VAL A 327 -3.46 -9.43 25.94
N TYR A 328 -2.18 -9.68 25.68
CA TYR A 328 -1.19 -8.65 25.40
C TYR A 328 -0.77 -8.81 23.95
N LEU A 329 -1.00 -7.76 23.17
CA LEU A 329 -0.43 -7.64 21.84
C LEU A 329 0.99 -7.10 21.99
N VAL A 330 1.97 -7.88 21.55
CA VAL A 330 3.39 -7.51 21.56
C VAL A 330 3.92 -7.54 20.14
N GLY A 331 4.55 -6.45 19.71
CA GLY A 331 5.10 -6.30 18.37
C GLY A 331 6.30 -5.37 18.34
N LEU A 332 6.95 -5.27 17.20
CA LEU A 332 8.12 -4.41 17.03
C LEU A 332 7.75 -3.09 16.35
N SER A 333 8.36 -2.01 16.82
CA SER A 333 8.46 -0.77 16.06
C SER A 333 9.50 -0.89 14.95
N ARG A 334 9.52 0.07 14.02
CA ARG A 334 10.58 0.21 13.02
C ARG A 334 11.98 0.41 13.62
N SER A 335 12.07 0.86 14.87
CA SER A 335 13.33 1.02 15.61
C SER A 335 13.78 -0.27 16.33
N LEU A 336 13.18 -1.42 16.03
CA LEU A 336 13.41 -2.71 16.69
C LEU A 336 13.11 -2.70 18.20
N GLN A 337 12.25 -1.77 18.64
CA GLN A 337 11.81 -1.73 20.03
C GLN A 337 10.51 -2.52 20.18
N ALA A 338 10.52 -3.48 21.10
CA ALA A 338 9.29 -4.16 21.47
C ALA A 338 8.35 -3.19 22.17
N THR A 339 7.07 -3.25 21.79
CA THR A 339 6.00 -2.49 22.44
C THR A 339 4.86 -3.44 22.74
N SER A 340 4.22 -3.24 23.89
CA SER A 340 3.09 -4.05 24.32
C SER A 340 1.86 -3.23 24.63
N ARG A 341 0.70 -3.78 24.31
CA ARG A 341 -0.60 -3.20 24.66
C ARG A 341 -1.55 -4.29 25.17
N LYS A 342 -2.23 -4.01 26.28
CA LYS A 342 -3.26 -4.90 26.84
C LYS A 342 -4.57 -4.70 26.07
N SER A 343 -5.25 -5.80 25.79
CA SER A 343 -6.53 -5.82 25.08
C SER A 343 -7.40 -6.99 25.56
N ILE A 344 -8.64 -7.03 25.09
CA ILE A 344 -9.62 -8.06 25.44
C ILE A 344 -10.18 -8.68 24.15
N VAL A 345 -10.31 -10.00 24.14
CA VAL A 345 -10.91 -10.75 23.04
C VAL A 345 -12.41 -10.45 22.96
N THR A 346 -12.86 -9.88 21.84
CA THR A 346 -14.28 -9.58 21.60
C THR A 346 -14.99 -10.73 20.87
N ASN A 347 -14.32 -11.34 19.89
CA ASN A 347 -14.83 -12.48 19.14
C ASN A 347 -13.69 -13.45 18.79
N PRO A 348 -13.66 -14.67 19.36
CA PRO A 348 -12.61 -15.64 19.08
C PRO A 348 -12.75 -16.36 17.72
N TYR A 349 -13.90 -16.28 17.06
CA TYR A 349 -14.19 -17.00 15.81
C TYR A 349 -14.74 -16.05 14.74
N ALA A 350 -14.15 -14.87 14.59
CA ALA A 350 -14.58 -13.91 13.58
C ALA A 350 -14.24 -14.45 12.18
N ALA A 351 -15.24 -14.56 11.30
CA ALA A 351 -15.02 -15.03 9.94
C ALA A 351 -14.28 -13.96 9.12
N LEU A 352 -13.09 -14.31 8.62
CA LEU A 352 -12.30 -13.42 7.79
C LEU A 352 -12.81 -13.42 6.35
N ASN A 353 -13.23 -12.24 5.88
CA ASN A 353 -13.73 -12.04 4.52
C ASN A 353 -12.79 -11.12 3.74
N ILE A 354 -11.88 -11.70 2.97
CA ILE A 354 -11.04 -10.95 2.02
C ILE A 354 -11.73 -10.95 0.66
N GLY A 355 -11.85 -9.77 0.04
CA GLY A 355 -12.38 -9.61 -1.32
C GLY A 355 -11.56 -10.34 -2.39
N SER A 356 -12.15 -10.57 -3.55
CA SER A 356 -11.39 -11.04 -4.72
C SER A 356 -10.41 -9.97 -5.18
N ALA A 357 -9.20 -10.38 -5.59
CA ALA A 357 -8.24 -9.49 -6.23
C ALA A 357 -8.36 -9.55 -7.75
N ASP A 358 -7.96 -8.48 -8.43
CA ASP A 358 -7.93 -8.36 -9.89
C ASP A 358 -6.88 -9.28 -10.53
N TYR A 359 -5.84 -9.63 -9.78
CA TYR A 359 -4.73 -10.47 -10.22
C TYR A 359 -4.70 -11.78 -9.42
N PRO A 360 -4.33 -12.92 -10.05
CA PRO A 360 -4.15 -14.18 -9.35
C PRO A 360 -3.08 -14.04 -8.27
N ARG A 361 -3.47 -14.08 -7.00
CA ARG A 361 -2.57 -14.03 -5.85
C ARG A 361 -3.14 -14.79 -4.68
N TYR A 362 -2.31 -15.05 -3.66
CA TYR A 362 -2.77 -15.66 -2.42
C TYR A 362 -3.90 -14.83 -1.79
N ARG A 363 -4.99 -15.52 -1.44
CA ARG A 363 -6.15 -14.96 -0.76
C ARG A 363 -6.54 -15.93 0.34
N ALA A 364 -6.58 -15.46 1.58
CA ALA A 364 -7.14 -16.24 2.66
C ALA A 364 -8.66 -16.41 2.45
N THR A 365 -9.11 -17.66 2.48
CA THR A 365 -10.52 -18.04 2.38
C THR A 365 -10.83 -19.06 3.47
N ASN A 366 -12.04 -19.03 4.03
CA ASN A 366 -12.47 -19.95 5.10
C ASN A 366 -11.53 -19.91 6.32
N MET A 367 -11.09 -18.71 6.72
CA MET A 367 -10.28 -18.51 7.92
C MET A 367 -11.11 -17.83 9.00
N GLU A 368 -10.87 -18.25 10.24
CA GLU A 368 -11.36 -17.58 11.44
C GLU A 368 -10.20 -16.81 12.06
N VAL A 369 -10.49 -15.62 12.58
CA VAL A 369 -9.52 -14.75 13.25
C VAL A 369 -10.06 -14.34 14.61
N ILE A 370 -9.15 -13.95 15.50
CA ILE A 370 -9.48 -13.42 16.82
C ILE A 370 -9.65 -11.91 16.68
N GLU A 371 -10.83 -11.41 17.01
CA GLU A 371 -11.14 -10.00 17.08
C GLU A 371 -10.88 -9.46 18.49
N LEU A 372 -10.32 -8.27 18.55
CA LEU A 372 -9.98 -7.56 19.78
C LEU A 372 -10.85 -6.31 19.94
N ASP A 373 -10.88 -5.75 21.14
CA ASP A 373 -11.63 -4.52 21.45
C ASP A 373 -10.96 -3.24 20.90
N THR A 374 -9.68 -3.33 20.59
CA THR A 374 -8.85 -2.20 20.17
C THR A 374 -8.32 -2.45 18.77
N ASP A 375 -8.44 -1.46 17.89
CA ASP A 375 -7.76 -1.47 16.60
C ASP A 375 -6.31 -0.99 16.77
N PHE A 376 -5.36 -1.79 16.30
CA PHE A 376 -3.93 -1.53 16.39
C PHE A 376 -3.34 -1.02 15.08
N GLY A 377 -4.19 -0.79 14.06
CA GLY A 377 -3.78 -0.35 12.74
C GLY A 377 -3.12 -1.46 11.93
N SER A 378 -2.96 -1.20 10.63
CA SER A 378 -2.42 -2.17 9.67
C SER A 378 -0.89 -2.28 9.69
N THR A 379 -0.20 -1.33 10.33
CA THR A 379 1.26 -1.28 10.40
C THR A 379 1.83 -2.10 11.55
N PHE A 380 0.99 -2.48 12.51
CA PHE A 380 1.41 -3.25 13.67
C PHE A 380 1.35 -4.76 13.36
N SER A 381 2.46 -5.45 13.53
CA SER A 381 2.59 -6.91 13.39
C SER A 381 3.29 -7.48 14.61
N GLY A 382 2.98 -8.72 14.99
CA GLY A 382 3.54 -9.33 16.20
C GLY A 382 2.78 -10.57 16.67
N VAL A 383 2.56 -10.67 17.97
CA VAL A 383 1.95 -11.84 18.61
C VAL A 383 0.98 -11.43 19.73
N LEU A 384 -0.03 -12.28 19.95
CA LEU A 384 -0.89 -12.23 21.12
C LEU A 384 -0.35 -13.17 22.18
N THR A 385 -0.22 -12.68 23.42
CA THR A 385 0.28 -13.46 24.54
C THR A 385 -0.58 -13.31 25.78
N ASP A 386 -0.38 -14.23 26.72
CA ASP A 386 -0.82 -14.03 28.09
C ASP A 386 0.11 -13.06 28.86
N GLU A 387 -0.21 -12.83 30.13
CA GLU A 387 0.59 -12.01 31.05
C GLU A 387 2.02 -12.55 31.29
N GLN A 388 2.26 -13.83 31.00
CA GLN A 388 3.56 -14.47 31.18
C GLN A 388 4.40 -14.47 29.89
N GLY A 389 3.89 -13.91 28.79
CA GLY A 389 4.58 -13.89 27.50
C GLY A 389 4.60 -15.25 26.79
N ARG A 390 3.58 -16.09 27.00
CA ARG A 390 3.36 -17.30 26.20
C ARG A 390 2.48 -16.94 25.00
N VAL A 391 2.91 -17.31 23.81
CA VAL A 391 2.26 -16.94 22.54
C VAL A 391 1.02 -17.79 22.31
N GLN A 392 -0.13 -17.15 22.22
CA GLN A 392 -1.42 -17.80 21.97
C GLN A 392 -1.84 -17.71 20.50
N ALA A 393 -1.49 -16.61 19.82
CA ALA A 393 -1.78 -16.41 18.40
C ALA A 393 -0.77 -15.44 17.76
N ILE A 394 -0.72 -15.44 16.42
CA ILE A 394 0.06 -14.48 15.64
C ILE A 394 -0.83 -13.31 15.25
N TRP A 395 -0.33 -12.08 15.43
CA TRP A 395 -0.96 -10.88 14.91
C TRP A 395 -0.38 -10.57 13.54
N ALA A 396 -1.10 -11.02 12.51
CA ALA A 396 -0.64 -11.07 11.13
C ALA A 396 -1.43 -10.12 10.23
N SER A 397 -0.75 -9.58 9.22
CA SER A 397 -1.41 -8.79 8.17
C SER A 397 -1.85 -9.67 7.00
N PHE A 398 -2.91 -9.28 6.30
CA PHE A 398 -3.42 -9.99 5.13
C PHE A 398 -3.35 -9.11 3.88
N SER A 399 -2.98 -9.72 2.76
CA SER A 399 -2.99 -9.01 1.47
C SER A 399 -4.43 -8.75 1.03
N THR A 400 -4.85 -7.49 1.08
CA THR A 400 -6.15 -7.01 0.57
C THR A 400 -5.93 -6.15 -0.66
N GLN A 401 -6.92 -6.06 -1.54
CA GLN A 401 -6.87 -5.08 -2.64
C GLN A 401 -7.66 -3.89 -2.18
N VAL A 402 -7.00 -2.76 -1.98
CA VAL A 402 -7.70 -1.50 -1.77
C VAL A 402 -8.26 -1.11 -3.12
N SER A 403 -9.58 -1.12 -3.26
CA SER A 403 -10.25 -0.49 -4.38
C SER A 403 -9.99 1.01 -4.26
N GLU A 404 -9.10 1.54 -5.09
CA GLU A 404 -9.00 2.99 -5.26
C GLU A 404 -10.38 3.50 -5.69
N ILE A 405 -11.02 4.23 -4.78
CA ILE A 405 -12.22 5.01 -5.11
C ILE A 405 -11.70 6.21 -5.91
N TRP A 406 -11.55 6.02 -7.21
CA TRP A 406 -11.36 7.13 -8.13
C TRP A 406 -12.66 7.92 -8.17
N TRP A 407 -12.64 9.12 -7.60
CA TRP A 407 -13.74 10.08 -7.55
C TRP A 407 -14.16 10.59 -8.94
#